data_AF-A0A6N7PBJ2-F1
#
_entry.id   AF-A0A6N7PBJ2-F1
#
_cell.length_a   1.000
_cell.length_b   1.000
_cell.length_c   1.000
_cell.angle_alpha   90.00
_cell.angle_beta   90.00
_cell.angle_gamma   90.00
#
_symmetry.space_group_name_H-M   'P 1'
#
loop_
_entity.id
_entity.type
_entity.pdbx_description
1 polymer ?
#
loop_
_entity_poly.entity_id
_entity_poly.type
_entity_poly.pdbx_seq_one_letter_code
_entity_poly.pdbx_strand_id
1 'polypeptide(L)'
;MLRYFLLIFLAACKQTHEPERFNLGRIATAAEIKAWDIDVRPDGRGLPEGSGTVSEGRNIYTAKCALCHGKTGVEGPYNVLVGDTTKAKTIGNYWPYATTLFDYTRRAMPFNQPGSLTDNEVYSITAFLLHANKIIDSTTEMNKHTLPAIVMPAHKYFVNDNRQGGPEVK
;
A
#
# COMPACT_ATOMS: atom_id res chain seq x y z
N MET A 1 67.94 -49.48 -26.39
CA MET A 1 66.99 -48.45 -26.85
C MET A 1 65.57 -48.96 -26.63
N LEU A 2 64.87 -48.50 -25.60
CA LEU A 2 63.40 -48.63 -25.55
C LEU A 2 62.86 -47.53 -24.62
N ARG A 3 62.30 -46.47 -25.22
CA ARG A 3 61.66 -45.36 -24.50
C ARG A 3 60.18 -45.72 -24.31
N TYR A 4 59.76 -45.96 -23.08
CA TYR A 4 58.34 -46.08 -22.73
C TYR A 4 57.71 -44.67 -22.71
N PHE A 5 56.74 -44.44 -23.59
CA PHE A 5 55.89 -43.25 -23.55
C PHE A 5 54.71 -43.52 -22.61
N LEU A 6 54.67 -42.84 -21.47
CA LEU A 6 53.54 -42.83 -20.55
C LEU A 6 52.48 -41.86 -21.09
N LEU A 7 51.37 -42.38 -21.60
CA LEU A 7 50.22 -41.58 -22.03
C LEU A 7 49.38 -41.19 -20.80
N ILE A 8 49.46 -39.91 -20.41
CA ILE A 8 48.59 -39.32 -19.38
C ILE A 8 47.26 -38.95 -20.03
N PHE A 9 46.19 -39.67 -19.70
CA PHE A 9 44.82 -39.29 -20.04
C PHE A 9 44.34 -38.17 -19.11
N LEU A 10 44.35 -36.93 -19.59
CA LEU A 10 43.68 -35.80 -18.95
C LEU A 10 42.15 -35.96 -19.14
N ALA A 11 41.45 -36.40 -18.10
CA ALA A 11 40.00 -36.35 -18.06
C ALA A 11 39.55 -34.88 -18.00
N ALA A 12 39.09 -34.34 -19.13
CA ALA A 12 38.51 -33.00 -19.19
C ALA A 12 37.20 -32.99 -18.38
N CYS A 13 37.24 -32.42 -17.18
CA CYS A 13 36.04 -32.11 -16.41
C CYS A 13 35.25 -31.05 -17.19
N LYS A 14 34.05 -31.39 -17.68
CA LYS A 14 33.16 -30.41 -18.31
C LYS A 14 32.74 -29.39 -17.24
N GLN A 15 33.33 -28.21 -17.28
CA GLN A 15 32.82 -27.05 -16.56
C GLN A 15 31.40 -26.76 -17.09
N THR A 16 30.38 -27.05 -16.28
CA THR A 16 29.02 -26.61 -16.55
C THR A 16 28.98 -25.11 -16.30
N HIS A 17 28.99 -24.32 -17.38
CA HIS A 17 28.74 -22.89 -17.28
C HIS A 17 27.26 -22.70 -16.96
N GLU A 18 26.95 -22.04 -15.84
CA GLU A 18 25.58 -21.58 -15.60
C GLU A 18 25.21 -20.56 -16.70
N PRO A 19 23.98 -20.61 -17.23
CA PRO A 19 23.56 -19.65 -18.22
C PRO A 19 23.43 -18.26 -17.58
N GLU A 20 23.79 -17.20 -18.30
CA GLU A 20 23.64 -15.81 -17.84
C GLU A 20 22.19 -15.51 -17.39
N ARG A 21 21.21 -16.16 -18.04
CA ARG A 21 19.80 -16.16 -17.64
C ARG A 21 19.15 -17.51 -17.93
N PHE A 22 18.25 -17.93 -17.04
CA PHE A 22 17.45 -19.15 -17.19
C PHE A 22 16.30 -19.04 -18.21
N ASN A 23 16.03 -17.84 -18.75
CA ASN A 23 14.95 -17.56 -19.70
C ASN A 23 13.56 -18.07 -19.26
N LEU A 24 13.28 -17.99 -17.95
CA LEU A 24 11.96 -18.30 -17.39
C LEU A 24 11.05 -17.07 -17.44
N GLY A 25 9.79 -17.27 -17.83
CA GLY A 25 8.77 -16.22 -17.89
C GLY A 25 8.83 -15.38 -19.18
N ARG A 26 8.11 -14.25 -19.17
CA ARG A 26 8.10 -13.26 -20.25
C ARG A 26 7.99 -11.85 -19.68
N ILE A 27 8.28 -10.86 -20.50
CA ILE A 27 8.02 -9.45 -20.16
C ILE A 27 6.51 -9.26 -19.93
N ALA A 28 6.17 -8.60 -18.82
CA ALA A 28 4.81 -8.20 -18.53
C ALA A 28 4.39 -7.10 -19.51
N THR A 29 3.19 -7.23 -20.06
CA THR A 29 2.62 -6.21 -20.93
C THR A 29 2.23 -4.97 -20.12
N ALA A 30 2.16 -3.81 -20.78
CA ALA A 30 1.70 -2.59 -20.13
C ALA A 30 0.28 -2.74 -19.55
N ALA A 31 -0.58 -3.56 -20.16
CA ALA A 31 -1.93 -3.84 -19.67
C ALA A 31 -1.91 -4.65 -18.37
N GLU A 32 -1.03 -5.65 -18.27
CA GLU A 32 -0.87 -6.45 -17.04
C GLU A 32 -0.32 -5.60 -15.90
N ILE A 33 0.69 -4.78 -16.18
CA ILE A 33 1.24 -3.85 -15.18
C ILE A 33 0.13 -2.92 -14.70
N LYS A 34 -0.57 -2.24 -15.62
CA LYS A 34 -1.66 -1.31 -15.28
C LYS A 34 -2.79 -1.96 -14.45
N ALA A 35 -3.07 -3.24 -14.66
CA ALA A 35 -4.12 -3.94 -13.92
C ALA A 35 -3.71 -4.30 -12.47
N TRP A 36 -2.41 -4.38 -12.18
CA TRP A 36 -1.90 -4.85 -10.87
C TRP A 36 -1.23 -3.73 -10.06
N ASP A 37 -0.50 -2.85 -10.75
CA ASP A 37 0.16 -1.65 -10.26
C ASP A 37 -0.88 -0.54 -10.08
N ILE A 38 -1.51 -0.57 -8.91
CA ILE A 38 -2.46 0.44 -8.44
C ILE A 38 -1.99 1.07 -7.12
N ASP A 39 -0.73 0.84 -6.72
CA ASP A 39 -0.22 1.35 -5.45
C ASP A 39 -0.14 2.87 -5.46
N VAL A 40 -0.48 3.46 -4.32
CA VAL A 40 -0.37 4.89 -4.10
C VAL A 40 0.72 5.18 -3.09
N ARG A 41 1.69 6.00 -3.52
CA ARG A 41 2.84 6.38 -2.71
C ARG A 41 2.51 7.56 -1.78
N PRO A 42 3.31 7.78 -0.72
CA PRO A 42 3.17 8.96 0.15
C PRO A 42 3.18 10.31 -0.59
N ASP A 43 3.93 10.41 -1.69
CA ASP A 43 4.02 11.62 -2.52
C ASP A 43 2.86 11.78 -3.52
N GLY A 44 1.86 10.90 -3.50
CA GLY A 44 0.70 10.93 -4.37
C GLY A 44 0.89 10.28 -5.75
N ARG A 45 2.09 9.78 -6.08
CA ARG A 45 2.27 8.96 -7.29
C ARG A 45 1.38 7.73 -7.23
N GLY A 46 0.71 7.43 -8.34
CA GLY A 46 -0.26 6.34 -8.46
C GLY A 46 -1.72 6.76 -8.19
N LEU A 47 -1.96 7.99 -7.70
CA LEU A 47 -3.32 8.48 -7.53
C LEU A 47 -4.06 8.60 -8.88
N PRO A 48 -5.26 7.99 -9.01
CA PRO A 48 -6.08 8.14 -10.20
C PRO A 48 -6.75 9.51 -10.25
N GLU A 49 -7.23 9.89 -11.43
CA GLU A 49 -8.11 11.05 -11.58
C GLU A 49 -9.42 10.84 -10.83
N GLY A 50 -9.99 11.93 -10.31
CA GLY A 50 -11.23 11.89 -9.57
C GLY A 50 -11.27 12.89 -8.42
N SER A 51 -12.43 12.98 -7.79
CA SER A 51 -12.63 13.78 -6.59
C SER A 51 -13.72 13.21 -5.70
N GLY A 52 -13.76 13.69 -4.46
CA GLY A 52 -14.75 13.28 -3.48
C GLY A 52 -14.95 14.33 -2.38
N THR A 53 -16.10 14.24 -1.71
CA THR A 53 -16.46 15.17 -0.63
C THR A 53 -16.75 14.41 0.65
N VAL A 54 -16.64 15.09 1.80
CA VAL A 54 -16.98 14.52 3.11
C VAL A 54 -18.44 14.07 3.17
N SER A 55 -19.36 14.85 2.60
CA SER A 55 -20.79 14.54 2.59
C SER A 55 -21.07 13.25 1.81
N GLU A 56 -20.54 13.15 0.60
CA GLU A 56 -20.69 11.95 -0.23
C GLU A 56 -20.03 10.73 0.44
N GLY A 57 -18.85 10.94 1.02
CA GLY A 57 -18.12 9.91 1.75
C GLY A 57 -18.92 9.31 2.90
N ARG A 58 -19.67 10.15 3.64
CA ARG A 58 -20.53 9.70 4.73
C ARG A 58 -21.65 8.78 4.24
N ASN A 59 -22.25 9.11 3.09
CA ASN A 59 -23.32 8.30 2.50
C ASN A 59 -22.79 6.93 2.09
N ILE A 60 -21.67 6.91 1.37
CA ILE A 60 -21.03 5.67 0.91
C ILE A 60 -20.55 4.84 2.10
N TYR A 61 -19.90 5.46 3.08
CA TYR A 61 -19.45 4.79 4.30
C TYR A 61 -20.60 4.12 5.04
N THR A 62 -21.73 4.81 5.17
CA THR A 62 -22.93 4.25 5.82
C THR A 62 -23.44 3.03 5.08
N ALA A 63 -23.42 3.04 3.75
CA ALA A 63 -23.90 1.94 2.92
C ALA A 63 -22.93 0.76 2.85
N LYS A 64 -21.61 1.01 2.82
CA LYS A 64 -20.60 0.01 2.44
C LYS A 64 -19.61 -0.36 3.55
N CYS A 65 -19.50 0.42 4.62
CA CYS A 65 -18.46 0.25 5.64
C CYS A 65 -19.03 0.06 7.05
N ALA A 66 -20.13 0.75 7.37
CA ALA A 66 -20.67 0.86 8.73
C ALA A 66 -21.12 -0.47 9.35
N LEU A 67 -21.44 -1.48 8.53
CA LEU A 67 -21.78 -2.82 9.02
C LEU A 67 -20.67 -3.43 9.87
N CYS A 68 -19.40 -3.17 9.53
CA CYS A 68 -18.25 -3.72 10.24
C CYS A 68 -17.61 -2.70 11.20
N HIS A 69 -17.54 -1.43 10.78
CA HIS A 69 -16.79 -0.39 11.48
C HIS A 69 -17.66 0.51 12.38
N GLY A 70 -18.97 0.30 12.39
CA GLY A 70 -19.92 1.14 13.09
C GLY A 70 -20.28 2.41 12.31
N LYS A 71 -21.38 3.06 12.68
CA LYS A 71 -21.93 4.24 11.96
C LYS A 71 -20.99 5.44 12.01
N THR A 72 -20.24 5.60 13.09
CA THR A 72 -19.29 6.71 13.26
C THR A 72 -17.83 6.28 13.10
N GLY A 73 -17.57 4.98 12.94
CA GLY A 73 -16.21 4.45 12.88
C GLY A 73 -15.59 4.20 14.25
N VAL A 74 -16.36 4.43 15.33
CA VAL A 74 -15.92 4.31 16.73
C VAL A 74 -16.40 3.00 17.37
N GLU A 75 -17.49 2.43 16.87
CA GLU A 75 -18.29 1.43 17.58
C GLU A 75 -17.81 -0.02 17.40
N GLY A 76 -17.18 -0.35 16.27
CA GLY A 76 -16.89 -1.75 15.91
C GLY A 76 -18.13 -2.48 15.35
N PRO A 77 -18.16 -3.84 15.34
CA PRO A 77 -17.36 -4.75 16.17
C PRO A 77 -15.95 -5.06 15.63
N TYR A 78 -15.63 -4.65 14.41
CA TYR A 78 -14.29 -4.81 13.84
C TYR A 78 -13.41 -3.59 14.14
N ASN A 79 -12.30 -3.43 13.39
CA ASN A 79 -11.34 -2.35 13.58
C ASN A 79 -12.03 -0.98 13.72
N VAL A 80 -11.70 -0.27 14.79
CA VAL A 80 -12.11 1.11 15.02
C VAL A 80 -11.30 2.03 14.10
N LEU A 81 -11.99 2.83 13.29
CA LEU A 81 -11.38 3.71 12.27
C LEU A 81 -11.22 5.15 12.75
N VAL A 82 -12.06 5.56 13.70
CA VAL A 82 -12.07 6.89 14.30
C VAL A 82 -11.84 6.73 15.79
N GLY A 83 -10.80 7.36 16.32
CA GLY A 83 -10.46 7.21 17.73
C GLY A 83 -9.62 8.35 18.26
N ASP A 84 -9.75 8.59 19.57
CA ASP A 84 -8.83 9.46 20.28
C ASP A 84 -7.50 8.76 20.55
N THR A 85 -6.51 9.51 21.05
CA THR A 85 -5.17 9.01 21.33
C THR A 85 -5.08 8.04 22.52
N THR A 86 -6.19 7.73 23.20
CA THR A 86 -6.18 7.09 24.53
C THR A 86 -6.59 5.62 24.53
N LYS A 87 -7.17 5.08 23.45
CA LYS A 87 -7.78 3.73 23.47
C LYS A 87 -7.28 2.77 22.39
N ALA A 88 -7.11 3.20 21.15
CA ALA A 88 -6.69 2.34 20.05
C ALA A 88 -5.87 3.11 19.02
N LYS A 89 -4.94 2.43 18.34
CA LYS A 89 -4.27 2.98 17.15
C LYS A 89 -5.27 3.01 15.99
N THR A 90 -5.64 4.19 15.54
CA THR A 90 -6.61 4.43 14.47
C THR A 90 -6.00 5.31 13.37
N ILE A 91 -6.78 5.63 12.35
CA ILE A 91 -6.34 6.49 11.23
C ILE A 91 -5.78 7.82 11.77
N GLY A 92 -6.54 8.51 12.62
CA GLY A 92 -6.17 9.87 13.05
C GLY A 92 -4.98 9.98 13.98
N ASN A 93 -4.64 8.91 14.72
CA ASN A 93 -3.60 8.96 15.75
C ASN A 93 -2.37 8.09 15.46
N TYR A 94 -2.41 7.25 14.43
CA TYR A 94 -1.32 6.32 14.14
C TYR A 94 -0.88 6.30 12.67
N TRP A 95 -1.76 6.55 11.70
CA TRP A 95 -1.36 6.42 10.30
C TRP A 95 -0.50 7.62 9.87
N PRO A 96 0.69 7.41 9.27
CA PRO A 96 1.61 8.50 8.93
C PRO A 96 1.26 9.24 7.63
N TYR A 97 0.49 8.62 6.72
CA TYR A 97 0.17 9.20 5.42
C TYR A 97 -1.32 9.01 5.09
N ALA A 98 -1.97 10.09 4.63
CA ALA A 98 -3.36 10.02 4.17
C ALA A 98 -3.51 9.19 2.89
N THR A 99 -2.49 9.15 2.04
CA THR A 99 -2.49 8.34 0.82
C THR A 99 -2.55 6.84 1.09
N THR A 100 -2.00 6.36 2.21
CA THR A 100 -2.11 4.94 2.61
C THR A 100 -3.57 4.55 2.89
N LEU A 101 -4.38 5.48 3.43
CA LEU A 101 -5.81 5.23 3.61
C LEU A 101 -6.52 5.03 2.27
N PHE A 102 -6.21 5.88 1.28
CA PHE A 102 -6.77 5.76 -0.07
C PHE A 102 -6.33 4.44 -0.73
N ASP A 103 -5.04 4.14 -0.74
CA ASP A 103 -4.48 2.92 -1.34
C ASP A 103 -5.14 1.65 -0.79
N TYR A 104 -5.15 1.52 0.54
CA TYR A 104 -5.71 0.37 1.22
C TYR A 104 -7.22 0.26 0.96
N THR A 105 -7.95 1.37 1.02
CA THR A 105 -9.40 1.37 0.78
C THR A 105 -9.72 0.94 -0.66
N ARG A 106 -9.00 1.48 -1.65
CA ARG A 106 -9.18 1.13 -3.07
C ARG A 106 -8.90 -0.35 -3.35
N ARG A 107 -7.81 -0.87 -2.78
CA ARG A 107 -7.33 -2.23 -3.07
C ARG A 107 -8.08 -3.31 -2.27
N ALA A 108 -8.38 -3.05 -1.01
CA ALA A 108 -8.76 -4.09 -0.06
C ALA A 108 -10.18 -3.95 0.50
N MET A 109 -10.85 -2.80 0.31
CA MET A 109 -12.18 -2.54 0.87
C MET A 109 -13.27 -2.41 -0.21
N PRO A 110 -14.54 -2.67 0.14
CA PRO A 110 -15.01 -3.33 1.36
C PRO A 110 -14.47 -4.75 1.48
N PHE A 111 -14.29 -5.27 2.72
CA PHE A 111 -13.66 -6.57 2.95
C PHE A 111 -14.33 -7.74 2.20
N ASN A 112 -15.65 -7.69 2.04
CA ASN A 112 -16.42 -8.71 1.33
C ASN A 112 -16.43 -8.51 -0.20
N GLN A 113 -16.01 -7.34 -0.70
CA GLN A 113 -15.94 -7.02 -2.14
C GLN A 113 -14.73 -6.09 -2.45
N PRO A 114 -13.48 -6.54 -2.26
CA PRO A 114 -12.31 -5.70 -2.54
C PRO A 114 -12.26 -5.24 -4.00
N GLY A 115 -11.84 -4.00 -4.24
CA GLY A 115 -11.73 -3.44 -5.60
C GLY A 115 -13.07 -3.06 -6.25
N SER A 116 -14.18 -3.11 -5.52
CA SER A 116 -15.52 -2.75 -6.04
C SER A 116 -15.83 -1.26 -6.02
N LEU A 117 -15.02 -0.46 -5.33
CA LEU A 117 -15.22 1.00 -5.23
C LEU A 117 -14.62 1.69 -6.44
N THR A 118 -15.32 2.70 -6.95
CA THR A 118 -14.77 3.64 -7.93
C THR A 118 -13.78 4.60 -7.27
N ASP A 119 -12.88 5.19 -8.04
CA ASP A 119 -11.87 6.11 -7.51
C ASP A 119 -12.51 7.33 -6.79
N ASN A 120 -13.62 7.87 -7.30
CA ASN A 120 -14.39 8.95 -6.65
C ASN A 120 -15.01 8.51 -5.31
N GLU A 121 -15.49 7.27 -5.20
CA GLU A 121 -16.00 6.73 -3.95
C GLU A 121 -14.88 6.59 -2.92
N VAL A 122 -13.70 6.13 -3.35
CA VAL A 122 -12.52 6.02 -2.46
C VAL A 122 -12.08 7.41 -1.98
N TYR A 123 -12.01 8.41 -2.87
CA TYR A 123 -11.72 9.80 -2.47
C TYR A 123 -12.74 10.32 -1.45
N SER A 124 -14.02 10.06 -1.69
CA SER A 124 -15.11 10.50 -0.80
C SER A 124 -15.03 9.82 0.57
N ILE A 125 -14.87 8.49 0.64
CA ILE A 125 -14.69 7.76 1.90
C ILE A 125 -13.44 8.25 2.65
N THR A 126 -12.34 8.47 1.93
CA THR A 126 -11.09 9.02 2.49
C THR A 126 -11.35 10.39 3.11
N ALA A 127 -12.04 11.30 2.40
CA ALA A 127 -12.42 12.62 2.92
C ALA A 127 -13.25 12.51 4.20
N PHE A 128 -14.27 11.64 4.19
CA PHE A 128 -15.13 11.41 5.36
C PHE A 128 -14.33 10.92 6.57
N LEU A 129 -13.46 9.92 6.40
CA LEU A 129 -12.68 9.36 7.52
C LEU A 129 -11.65 10.34 8.05
N LEU A 130 -11.00 11.14 7.19
CA LEU A 130 -10.09 12.20 7.61
C LEU A 130 -10.84 13.31 8.38
N HIS A 131 -12.04 13.69 7.91
CA HIS A 131 -12.88 14.65 8.61
C HIS A 131 -13.40 14.11 9.95
N ALA A 132 -13.83 12.85 10.01
CA ALA A 132 -14.28 12.20 11.24
C ALA A 132 -13.16 12.11 12.29
N ASN A 133 -11.91 11.99 11.83
CA ASN A 133 -10.70 12.08 12.66
C ASN A 133 -10.23 13.54 12.90
N LYS A 134 -11.01 14.56 12.50
CA LYS A 134 -10.73 16.00 12.68
C LYS A 134 -9.43 16.48 12.03
N ILE A 135 -9.06 15.90 10.89
CA ILE A 135 -7.84 16.23 10.14
C ILE A 135 -8.10 17.28 9.07
N ILE A 136 -9.31 17.29 8.50
CA ILE A 136 -9.73 18.23 7.45
C ILE A 136 -11.10 18.84 7.76
N ASP A 137 -11.39 19.99 7.15
CA ASP A 137 -12.70 20.63 7.20
C ASP A 137 -13.75 19.87 6.37
N SER A 138 -15.02 20.00 6.73
CA SER A 138 -16.14 19.31 6.07
C SER A 138 -16.35 19.72 4.60
N THR A 139 -15.84 20.88 4.20
CA THR A 139 -15.93 21.44 2.84
C THR A 139 -14.73 21.10 1.97
N THR A 140 -13.72 20.42 2.50
CA THR A 140 -12.51 20.06 1.75
C THR A 140 -12.86 19.06 0.66
N GLU A 141 -12.58 19.41 -0.60
CA GLU A 141 -12.62 18.45 -1.70
C GLU A 141 -11.34 17.59 -1.69
N MET A 142 -11.52 16.27 -1.72
CA MET A 142 -10.42 15.31 -1.77
C MET A 142 -10.18 14.88 -3.21
N ASN A 143 -8.96 15.05 -3.71
CA ASN A 143 -8.54 14.65 -5.05
C ASN A 143 -7.04 14.34 -5.07
N LYS A 144 -6.50 14.03 -6.26
CA LYS A 144 -5.09 13.66 -6.41
C LYS A 144 -4.08 14.73 -5.97
N HIS A 145 -4.51 15.99 -5.88
CA HIS A 145 -3.68 17.12 -5.48
C HIS A 145 -3.83 17.44 -3.99
N THR A 146 -5.06 17.39 -3.46
CA THR A 146 -5.31 17.75 -2.05
C THR A 146 -4.94 16.62 -1.09
N LEU A 147 -5.12 15.36 -1.47
CA LEU A 147 -4.80 14.21 -0.62
C LEU A 147 -3.32 14.13 -0.18
N PRO A 148 -2.32 14.19 -1.08
CA PRO A 148 -0.91 14.10 -0.67
C PRO A 148 -0.41 15.35 0.09
N ALA A 149 -1.15 16.47 0.06
CA ALA A 149 -0.81 17.67 0.81
C ALA A 149 -1.14 17.57 2.31
N ILE A 150 -1.87 16.53 2.73
CA ILE A 150 -2.30 16.35 4.12
C ILE A 150 -1.16 15.79 4.96
N VAL A 151 -0.78 16.55 5.99
CA VAL A 151 0.18 16.10 7.00
C VAL A 151 -0.56 15.41 8.15
N MET A 152 -0.44 14.08 8.24
CA MET A 152 -1.09 13.32 9.31
C MET A 152 -0.41 13.59 10.66
N PRO A 153 -1.17 13.70 11.78
CA PRO A 153 -0.60 14.00 13.10
C PRO A 153 0.48 13.01 13.57
N ALA A 154 0.35 11.75 13.17
CA ALA A 154 1.23 10.67 13.59
C ALA A 154 2.54 10.59 12.78
N HIS A 155 2.65 11.29 11.65
CA HIS A 155 3.82 11.21 10.76
C HIS A 155 5.15 11.39 11.50
N LYS A 156 5.20 12.35 12.45
CA LYS A 156 6.37 12.66 13.28
C LYS A 156 6.85 11.53 14.20
N TYR A 157 6.05 10.49 14.41
CA TYR A 157 6.39 9.38 15.30
C TYR A 157 7.05 8.19 14.57
N PHE A 158 7.13 8.23 13.24
CA PHE A 158 7.76 7.17 12.44
C PHE A 158 9.15 7.61 12.01
N VAL A 159 10.15 6.83 12.40
CA VAL A 159 11.56 7.05 12.05
C VAL A 159 12.13 5.78 11.43
N ASN A 160 13.13 5.93 10.58
CA ASN A 160 13.87 4.78 10.08
C ASN A 160 14.51 4.02 11.24
N ASP A 161 14.54 2.70 11.12
CA ASP A 161 15.21 1.86 12.10
C ASP A 161 16.68 2.29 12.23
N ASN A 162 17.05 2.70 13.43
CA ASN A 162 18.40 3.14 13.78
C ASN A 162 19.08 2.18 14.78
N ARG A 163 18.49 1.00 15.01
CA ARG A 163 19.09 -0.05 15.83
C ARG A 163 20.41 -0.51 15.21
N GLN A 164 21.41 -0.73 16.05
CA GLN A 164 22.74 -1.17 15.65
C GLN A 164 23.07 -2.52 16.32
N GLY A 165 24.05 -3.25 15.78
CA GLY A 165 24.55 -4.49 16.37
C GLY A 165 23.70 -5.74 16.11
N GLY A 166 22.71 -5.66 15.20
CA GLY A 166 22.00 -6.82 14.67
C GLY A 166 22.71 -7.45 13.46
N PRO A 167 22.27 -8.63 12.99
CA PRO A 167 22.75 -9.21 11.74
C PRO A 167 22.49 -8.25 10.57
N GLU A 168 23.55 -7.84 9.86
CA GLU A 168 23.42 -7.06 8.63
C GLU A 168 23.04 -8.00 7.48
N VAL A 169 21.91 -7.72 6.82
CA VAL A 169 21.60 -8.34 5.52
C VAL A 169 22.47 -7.64 4.49
N LYS A 170 23.54 -8.31 4.05
CA LYS A 170 24.42 -7.86 2.96
C LYS A 170 23.91 -8.35 1.62
#